data_AF-A0AAU8CIV1-F1
#
_entry.id   AF-A0AAU8CIV1-F1
#
_cell.length_a   1.000
_cell.length_b   1.000
_cell.length_c   1.000
_cell.angle_alpha   90.00
_cell.angle_beta   90.00
_cell.angle_gamma   90.00
#
_symmetry.space_group_name_H-M   'P 1'
#
loop_
_entity.id
_entity.type
_entity.pdbx_description
1 polymer ?
#
loop_
_entity_poly.entity_id
_entity_poly.type
_entity_poly.pdbx_seq_one_letter_code
_entity_poly.pdbx_strand_id
1 'polypeptide(L)' 'MDHTITDEDLQTINELLLELATELDLHYDDEDMFALAPSFQRIKKGCALLEKLNHTIHPDVLKIIARYNRTNQ' A
#
# COMPACT_ATOMS: atom_id res chain seq x y z
N MET A 1 11.14 9.79 25.07
CA MET A 1 11.96 8.75 24.42
C MET A 1 11.92 9.06 22.95
N ASP A 2 13.07 9.25 22.32
CA ASP A 2 13.14 9.35 20.86
C ASP A 2 12.96 7.92 20.34
N HIS A 3 11.82 7.64 19.69
CA HIS A 3 11.61 6.34 19.06
C HIS A 3 12.16 6.43 17.65
N THR A 4 13.40 5.95 17.49
CA THR A 4 13.99 5.72 16.18
C THR A 4 13.23 4.58 15.51
N ILE A 5 12.69 4.83 14.32
CA ILE A 5 12.10 3.79 13.47
C ILE A 5 13.21 2.79 13.10
N THR A 6 12.96 1.51 13.36
CA THR A 6 13.89 0.41 13.08
C THR A 6 13.59 -0.24 11.73
N ASP A 7 14.50 -1.07 11.24
CA ASP A 7 14.26 -1.89 10.03
C ASP A 7 13.10 -2.89 10.23
N GLU A 8 12.89 -3.36 11.45
CA GLU A 8 11.78 -4.26 11.81
C GLU A 8 10.42 -3.53 11.73
N ASP A 9 10.37 -2.26 12.15
CA ASP A 9 9.17 -1.43 11.99
C ASP A 9 8.85 -1.21 10.50
N LEU A 10 9.86 -0.96 9.68
CA LEU A 10 9.72 -0.78 8.23
C LEU A 10 9.21 -2.06 7.55
N GLN A 11 9.78 -3.20 7.93
CA GLN A 11 9.35 -4.51 7.44
C GLN A 11 7.89 -4.79 7.83
N THR A 12 7.51 -4.48 9.08
CA THR A 12 6.13 -4.62 9.56
C THR A 12 5.16 -3.78 8.74
N ILE A 13 5.51 -2.53 8.42
CA ILE A 13 4.69 -1.67 7.56
C ILE A 13 4.56 -2.27 6.16
N ASN A 14 5.64 -2.81 5.60
CA ASN A 14 5.63 -3.41 4.26
C ASN A 14 4.73 -4.65 4.21
N GLU A 15 4.78 -5.51 5.23
CA GLU A 15 3.92 -6.69 5.36
C GLU A 15 2.45 -6.30 5.53
N LEU A 16 2.14 -5.28 6.33
CA LEU A 16 0.77 -4.77 6.47
C LEU A 16 0.22 -4.20 5.16
N LEU A 17 1.05 -3.49 4.39
CA LEU A 17 0.66 -2.99 3.07
C LEU A 17 0.43 -4.14 2.08
N LEU A 18 1.26 -5.19 2.14
CA LEU A 18 1.11 -6.37 1.31
C LEU A 18 -0.17 -7.15 1.62
N GLU A 19 -0.46 -7.38 2.90
CA GLU A 19 -1.68 -8.07 3.32
C GLU A 19 -2.91 -7.30 2.83
N LEU A 20 -2.94 -5.99 3.06
CA LEU A 20 -4.03 -5.15 2.57
C LEU A 20 -4.14 -5.16 1.04
N ALA A 21 -3.02 -5.09 0.33
CA ALA A 21 -3.01 -5.17 -1.13
C ALA A 21 -3.59 -6.50 -1.64
N THR A 22 -3.25 -7.61 -0.97
CA THR A 22 -3.72 -8.95 -1.33
C THR A 22 -5.22 -9.10 -1.09
N GLU A 23 -5.72 -8.63 0.05
CA GLU A 23 -7.16 -8.63 0.36
C GLU A 23 -7.96 -7.80 -0.64
N LEU A 24 -7.44 -6.62 -1.03
CA LEU A 24 -8.09 -5.79 -2.04
C LEU A 24 -8.07 -6.44 -3.43
N ASP A 25 -6.98 -7.13 -3.79
CA ASP A 25 -6.88 -7.80 -5.09
C ASP A 25 -7.82 -9.02 -5.18
N LEU A 26 -7.96 -9.76 -4.07
CA LEU A 26 -8.75 -10.99 -3.99
C LEU A 26 -10.26 -10.74 -3.95
N HIS A 27 -10.68 -9.69 -3.25
CA HIS A 27 -12.10 -9.49 -2.90
C HIS A 27 -12.82 -8.41 -3.69
N TYR A 28 -12.11 -7.62 -4.50
CA TYR A 28 -12.71 -6.50 -5.21
C TYR A 28 -12.39 -6.54 -6.71
N ASP A 29 -13.46 -6.40 -7.48
CA ASP A 29 -13.38 -6.25 -8.92
C ASP A 29 -13.14 -4.78 -9.31
N ASP A 30 -12.79 -4.55 -10.57
CA ASP A 30 -12.43 -3.22 -11.08
C ASP A 30 -13.57 -2.19 -10.93
N GLU A 31 -14.82 -2.65 -10.99
CA GLU A 31 -16.03 -1.83 -10.87
C GLU A 31 -16.22 -1.30 -9.44
N ASP A 32 -15.73 -2.03 -8.43
CA ASP A 32 -15.85 -1.66 -7.01
C ASP A 32 -14.68 -0.79 -6.51
N MET A 33 -13.63 -0.64 -7.32
CA MET A 33 -12.41 0.07 -6.94
C MET A 33 -12.63 1.53 -6.58
N PHE A 34 -13.67 2.19 -7.12
CA PHE A 34 -13.97 3.59 -6.79
C PHE A 34 -14.31 3.74 -5.29
N ALA A 35 -15.03 2.78 -4.70
CA ALA A 35 -15.42 2.80 -3.30
C ALA A 35 -14.19 2.64 -2.37
N LEU A 36 -13.12 2.06 -2.90
CA LEU A 36 -11.85 1.84 -2.20
C LEU A 36 -10.90 3.04 -2.26
N ALA A 37 -11.28 4.15 -2.89
CA ALA A 37 -10.43 5.35 -2.97
C ALA A 37 -9.82 5.79 -1.63
N PRO A 38 -10.55 5.79 -0.48
CA PRO A 38 -9.95 6.10 0.81
C PRO A 38 -8.84 5.12 1.23
N SER A 39 -9.02 3.83 0.96
CA SER A 39 -8.03 2.78 1.25
C SER A 39 -6.79 2.97 0.39
N PHE A 40 -6.94 3.18 -0.92
CA PHE A 40 -5.81 3.43 -1.81
C PHE A 40 -5.05 4.72 -1.47
N GLN A 41 -5.72 5.75 -0.94
CA GLN A 41 -5.03 6.94 -0.42
C GLN A 41 -4.15 6.61 0.79
N ARG A 42 -4.57 5.69 1.67
CA ARG A 42 -3.76 5.25 2.82
C ARG A 42 -2.59 4.38 2.37
N ILE A 43 -2.81 3.45 1.44
CA ILE A 43 -1.76 2.61 0.86
C ILE A 43 -0.68 3.48 0.22
N LYS A 44 -1.07 4.46 -0.62
CA LYS A 44 -0.13 5.40 -1.25
C LYS A 44 0.68 6.21 -0.23
N LYS A 45 0.07 6.62 0.88
CA LYS A 45 0.79 7.30 1.99
C LYS A 45 1.77 6.38 2.70
N GLY A 46 1.42 5.11 2.91
CA GLY A 46 2.33 4.10 3.45
C GLY A 46 3.54 3.86 2.53
N CYS A 47 3.30 3.74 1.22
CA CYS A 47 4.35 3.65 0.22
C CYS A 47 5.30 4.85 0.28
N ALA A 48 4.76 6.07 0.27
CA ALA A 48 5.56 7.29 0.37
C ALA A 48 6.36 7.39 1.68
N LEU A 49 5.85 6.82 2.79
CA LEU A 49 6.58 6.74 4.04
C LEU A 49 7.79 5.80 3.93
N LEU A 50 7.60 4.61 3.36
CA LEU A 50 8.69 3.65 3.12
C LEU A 50 9.76 4.25 2.21
N GLU A 51 9.36 4.90 1.11
CA GLU A 51 10.28 5.60 0.19
C GLU A 51 11.07 6.70 0.90
N LYS A 52 10.42 7.54 1.71
CA LYS A 52 11.08 8.59 2.50
C LYS A 52 12.13 8.03 3.46
N LEU A 53 11.97 6.80 3.90
CA LEU A 53 12.86 6.08 4.79
C LEU A 53 13.85 5.18 4.03
N ASN A 54 13.96 5.32 2.70
CA ASN A 54 14.81 4.53 1.80
C ASN A 54 14.53 3.02 1.84
N HIS A 55 13.29 2.62 2.15
CA HIS A 55 12.87 1.23 2.17
C HIS A 55 12.15 0.84 0.88
N THR A 56 12.32 -0.41 0.46
CA THR A 56 11.70 -0.95 -0.76
C THR A 56 10.25 -1.31 -0.50
N ILE A 57 9.35 -0.88 -1.39
CA ILE A 57 7.94 -1.27 -1.35
C ILE A 57 7.76 -2.63 -2.04
N HIS A 58 6.91 -3.49 -1.48
CA HIS A 58 6.59 -4.77 -2.12
C HIS A 58 5.95 -4.58 -3.51
N PRO A 59 6.39 -5.32 -4.56
CA PRO A 59 5.89 -5.12 -5.93
C PRO A 59 4.37 -5.29 -6.09
N ASP A 60 3.74 -6.18 -5.34
CA ASP A 60 2.29 -6.42 -5.44
C ASP A 60 1.46 -5.24 -4.91
N VAL A 61 1.99 -4.47 -3.96
CA VAL A 61 1.39 -3.20 -3.52
C VAL A 61 1.39 -2.20 -4.67
N LEU A 62 2.48 -2.13 -5.43
CA LEU A 62 2.58 -1.26 -6.60
C LEU A 62 1.64 -1.71 -7.74
N LYS A 63 1.48 -3.03 -7.94
CA LYS A 63 0.55 -3.59 -8.95
C LYS A 63 -0.89 -3.19 -8.65
N ILE A 64 -1.36 -3.33 -7.40
CA ILE A 64 -2.74 -2.98 -7.05
C ILE A 64 -2.98 -1.47 -7.16
N ILE A 65 -2.00 -0.63 -6.79
CA ILE A 65 -2.08 0.82 -7.02
C ILE A 65 -2.20 1.13 -8.51
N ALA A 66 -1.42 0.46 -9.36
CA ALA A 66 -1.49 0.65 -10.81
C ALA A 66 -2.84 0.20 -11.38
N ARG A 67 -3.39 -0.93 -10.89
CA ARG A 67 -4.74 -1.40 -11.22
C ARG A 67 -5.79 -0.34 -10.87
N TYR A 68 -5.81 0.15 -9.63
CA TYR A 68 -6.71 1.21 -9.17
C TYR A 68 -6.59 2.50 -10.00
N ASN A 69 -5.37 2.93 -10.34
CA ASN A 69 -5.17 4.14 -11.11
C ASN A 69 -5.69 4.03 -12.55
N ARG A 70 -5.74 2.84 -13.13
CA ARG A 70 -6.31 2.62 -14.48
C ARG A 70 -7.84 2.60 -14.47
N THR A 71 -8.45 2.10 -13.40
CA THR A 71 -9.90 1.98 -13.27
C THR A 71 -10.58 3.29 -12.86
N ASN A 72 -9.83 4.25 -12.32
CA ASN A 72 -10.33 5.55 -11.84
C ASN A 72 -9.84 6.76 -12.69
N GLN A 73 -9.43 6.53 -13.94
CA GLN A 73 -9.18 7.57 -14.95
C GLN A 73 -10.46 7.90 -15.71
#